data_AF-A0A235AE03-F1
#
_entry.id   AF-A0A235AE03-F1
#
_cell.length_a   1.000
_cell.length_b   1.000
_cell.length_c   1.000
_cell.angle_alpha   90.00
_cell.angle_beta   90.00
_cell.angle_gamma   90.00
#
_symmetry.space_group_name_H-M   'P 1'
#
loop_
_entity.id
_entity.type
_entity.pdbx_description
1 polymer ?
#
loop_
_entity_poly.entity_id
_entity_poly.type
_entity_poly.pdbx_seq_one_letter_code
_entity_poly.pdbx_strand_id
1 'polypeptide(L)'
;MRESSAASAARELVASGRGFDAALIERAAFADEPAVQDLLDASDEERRRPVGRGSMFRSLGVALSEFLPIIAAGVVVIPARTASDLTVPTLVAAALAIVAAASRPVLWRQLASGRAEASGSQLSINAISVLFAAFAILIVALRSNDAGAPGLTIGAFTVQGIASAVTVAIIVRAGRRAGGSSTPRTGVEALRAAVGALPAARQERAREDIATALRVAVDGGILSESDAAILTRAPLGGLTRAHWALSQTRR
;
A
#
# COMPACT_ATOMS: atom_id res chain seq x y z
N MET A 1 14.71 31.37 20.32
CA MET A 1 14.12 30.11 19.81
C MET A 1 15.29 29.21 19.45
N ARG A 2 15.41 28.00 20.04
CA ARG A 2 16.44 27.04 19.62
C ARG A 2 15.96 26.42 18.32
N GLU A 3 16.74 26.51 17.25
CA GLU A 3 16.49 25.76 16.02
C GLU A 3 16.46 24.26 16.37
N SER A 4 15.30 23.64 16.21
CA SER A 4 15.13 22.19 16.35
C SER A 4 15.76 21.53 15.13
N SER A 5 16.94 20.94 15.29
CA SER A 5 17.63 20.20 14.22
C SER A 5 17.78 18.72 14.57
N ALA A 6 17.87 17.87 13.55
CA ALA A 6 18.12 16.44 13.71
C ALA A 6 19.40 16.17 14.50
N ALA A 7 20.47 16.95 14.25
CA ALA A 7 21.72 16.85 15.00
C ALA A 7 21.58 17.28 16.49
N SER A 8 20.68 18.21 16.81
CA SER A 8 20.39 18.58 18.21
C SER A 8 19.62 17.46 18.94
N ALA A 9 18.64 16.87 18.26
CA ALA A 9 17.87 15.74 18.75
C ALA A 9 18.75 14.50 19.01
N ALA A 10 19.70 14.18 18.11
CA ALA A 10 20.66 13.11 18.33
C ALA A 10 21.56 13.35 19.55
N ARG A 11 22.05 14.58 19.75
CA ARG A 11 22.84 14.95 20.94
C ARG A 11 22.04 14.77 22.23
N GLU A 12 20.75 15.12 22.22
CA GLU A 12 19.88 14.91 23.38
C GLU A 12 19.65 13.43 23.68
N LEU A 13 19.46 12.59 22.66
CA LEU A 13 19.33 11.14 22.84
C LEU A 13 20.59 10.56 23.49
N VAL A 14 21.77 10.93 22.99
CA VAL A 14 23.06 10.51 23.57
C VAL A 14 23.21 11.00 25.01
N ALA A 15 22.96 12.29 25.28
CA ALA A 15 23.10 12.86 26.62
C ALA A 15 22.11 12.27 27.64
N SER A 16 20.92 11.89 27.18
CA SER A 16 19.89 11.28 28.04
C SER A 16 20.05 9.77 28.22
N GLY A 17 21.01 9.14 27.54
CA GLY A 17 21.19 7.68 27.56
C GLY A 17 20.01 6.92 26.96
N ARG A 18 19.14 7.59 26.19
CA ARG A 18 18.02 6.95 25.49
C ARG A 18 18.57 6.25 24.24
N GLY A 19 17.99 5.09 23.90
CA GLY A 19 18.31 4.40 22.66
C GLY A 19 17.96 5.23 21.42
N PHE A 20 18.51 4.84 20.26
CA PHE A 20 18.29 5.54 19.01
C PHE A 20 16.80 5.58 18.61
N ASP A 21 16.30 6.79 18.32
CA ASP A 21 14.93 7.05 17.88
C ASP A 21 14.93 7.74 16.51
N ALA A 22 14.70 6.95 15.46
CA ALA A 22 14.63 7.42 14.09
C ALA A 22 13.47 8.39 13.84
N ALA A 23 12.34 8.23 14.52
CA ALA A 23 11.17 9.08 14.32
C ALA A 23 11.43 10.49 14.88
N LEU A 24 12.08 10.57 16.04
CA LEU A 24 12.46 11.83 16.65
C LEU A 24 13.49 12.60 15.79
N ILE A 25 14.47 11.90 15.22
CA ILE A 25 15.47 12.50 14.30
C ILE A 25 14.80 13.00 13.02
N GLU A 26 13.90 12.21 12.43
CA GLU A 26 13.20 12.56 11.20
C GLU A 26 12.25 13.75 11.40
N ARG A 27 11.50 13.80 12.52
CA ARG A 27 10.69 14.97 12.88
C ARG A 27 11.54 16.21 13.09
N ALA A 28 12.68 16.09 13.75
CA ALA A 28 13.55 17.24 13.98
C ALA A 28 14.13 17.80 12.67
N ALA A 29 14.43 16.96 11.67
CA ALA A 29 14.90 17.42 10.35
C ALA A 29 13.87 18.27 9.58
N PHE A 30 12.57 17.97 9.77
CA PHE A 30 11.44 18.63 9.11
C PHE A 30 10.64 19.53 10.06
N ALA A 31 11.21 19.98 11.18
CA ALA A 31 10.48 20.73 12.21
C ALA A 31 9.81 22.01 11.67
N ASP A 32 10.43 22.65 10.68
CA ASP A 32 9.93 23.87 10.04
C ASP A 32 8.92 23.61 8.90
N GLU A 33 8.52 22.35 8.67
CA GLU A 33 7.66 21.94 7.55
C GLU A 33 6.34 21.30 8.06
N PRO A 34 5.32 22.10 8.42
CA PRO A 34 4.09 21.59 9.04
C PRO A 34 3.38 20.52 8.21
N ALA A 35 3.33 20.71 6.89
CA ALA A 35 2.70 19.76 5.97
C ALA A 35 3.42 18.40 5.92
N VAL A 36 4.73 18.37 6.22
CA VAL A 36 5.50 17.12 6.31
C VAL A 36 5.34 16.49 7.69
N GLN A 37 5.24 17.29 8.76
CA GLN A 37 4.96 16.81 10.11
C GLN A 37 3.62 16.07 10.20
N ASP A 38 2.54 16.65 9.63
CA ASP A 38 1.21 16.04 9.65
C ASP A 38 1.23 14.63 9.00
N LEU A 39 2.00 14.47 7.93
CA LEU A 39 2.16 13.20 7.22
C LEU A 39 3.07 12.22 7.97
N LEU A 40 4.10 12.72 8.67
CA LEU A 40 4.94 11.90 9.55
C LEU A 40 4.12 11.36 10.73
N ASP A 41 3.30 12.20 11.36
CA ASP A 41 2.42 11.80 12.46
C ASP A 41 1.36 10.81 12.00
N ALA A 42 0.73 11.02 10.84
CA ALA A 42 -0.21 10.07 10.27
C ALA A 42 0.44 8.69 9.98
N SER A 43 1.67 8.68 9.46
CA SER A 43 2.44 7.46 9.19
C SER A 43 2.84 6.72 10.49
N ASP A 44 3.21 7.46 11.53
CA ASP A 44 3.54 6.90 12.85
C ASP A 44 2.30 6.37 13.58
N GLU A 45 1.16 7.06 13.49
CA GLU A 45 -0.14 6.64 14.02
C GLU A 45 -0.57 5.30 13.40
N GLU A 46 -0.45 5.18 12.07
CA GLU A 46 -0.77 3.94 11.35
C GLU A 46 0.12 2.78 11.82
N ARG A 47 1.40 3.05 12.12
CA ARG A 47 2.35 2.05 12.61
C ARG A 47 2.12 1.65 14.07
N ARG A 48 1.67 2.58 14.92
CA ARG A 48 1.45 2.35 16.37
C ARG A 48 0.14 1.63 16.65
N ARG A 49 -0.80 1.56 15.69
CA ARG A 49 -2.05 0.82 15.87
C ARG A 49 -1.75 -0.66 16.13
N PRO A 50 -2.15 -1.22 17.30
CA PRO A 50 -1.93 -2.62 17.60
C PRO A 50 -2.67 -3.47 16.57
N VAL A 51 -1.93 -4.32 15.86
CA VAL A 51 -2.50 -5.34 14.96
C VAL A 51 -3.10 -6.44 15.83
N GLY A 52 -4.33 -6.24 16.29
CA GLY A 52 -5.05 -7.25 17.07
C GLY A 52 -5.20 -8.56 16.28
N ARG A 53 -5.21 -9.72 16.94
CA ARG A 53 -5.38 -11.03 16.25
C ARG A 53 -6.63 -11.09 15.34
N GLY A 54 -7.70 -10.39 15.69
CA GLY A 54 -8.89 -10.24 14.84
C GLY A 54 -8.68 -9.31 13.62
N SER A 55 -7.72 -8.38 13.67
CA SER A 55 -7.37 -7.52 12.54
C SER A 55 -6.52 -8.25 11.50
N MET A 56 -5.79 -9.31 11.86
CA MET A 56 -4.99 -10.11 10.92
C MET A 56 -5.86 -10.99 10.02
N PHE A 57 -6.90 -11.63 10.57
CA PHE A 57 -7.90 -12.35 9.75
C PHE A 57 -8.74 -11.40 8.92
N ARG A 58 -9.05 -10.22 9.45
CA ARG A 58 -9.74 -9.16 8.71
C ARG A 58 -8.87 -8.59 7.60
N SER A 59 -7.58 -8.38 7.83
CA SER A 59 -6.63 -7.89 6.82
C SER A 59 -6.34 -8.95 5.77
N LEU A 60 -6.22 -10.22 6.17
CA LEU A 60 -6.11 -11.34 5.24
C LEU A 60 -7.38 -11.50 4.42
N GLY A 61 -8.56 -11.37 5.03
CA GLY A 61 -9.85 -11.39 4.33
C GLY A 61 -10.01 -10.22 3.36
N VAL A 62 -9.55 -9.02 3.73
CA VAL A 62 -9.51 -7.85 2.85
C VAL A 62 -8.54 -8.09 1.70
N ALA A 63 -7.32 -8.55 1.97
CA ALA A 63 -6.32 -8.87 0.95
C ALA A 63 -6.82 -9.98 0.00
N LEU A 64 -7.39 -11.08 0.53
CA LEU A 64 -7.97 -12.14 -0.30
C LEU A 64 -9.13 -11.61 -1.14
N SER A 65 -9.99 -10.77 -0.57
CA SER A 65 -11.13 -10.18 -1.31
C SER A 65 -10.67 -9.30 -2.48
N GLU A 66 -9.48 -8.68 -2.35
CA GLU A 66 -8.90 -7.83 -3.37
C GLU A 66 -8.37 -8.65 -4.56
N PHE A 67 -7.75 -9.81 -4.28
CA PHE A 67 -7.27 -10.75 -5.29
C PHE A 67 -8.31 -11.76 -5.78
N LEU A 68 -9.47 -11.86 -5.12
CA LEU A 68 -10.55 -12.78 -5.45
C LEU A 68 -10.97 -12.78 -6.93
N PRO A 69 -11.08 -11.63 -7.62
CA PRO A 69 -11.37 -11.59 -9.05
C PRO A 69 -10.34 -12.33 -9.92
N ILE A 70 -9.06 -12.25 -9.55
CA ILE A 70 -7.95 -12.90 -10.24
C ILE A 70 -7.92 -14.39 -9.90
N ILE A 71 -8.15 -14.74 -8.64
CA ILE A 71 -8.26 -16.13 -8.17
C ILE A 71 -9.41 -16.83 -8.90
N ALA A 72 -10.58 -16.20 -9.01
CA ALA A 72 -11.74 -16.75 -9.71
C ALA A 72 -11.40 -17.12 -11.17
N ALA A 73 -10.71 -16.23 -11.88
CA ALA A 73 -10.26 -16.52 -13.24
C ALA A 73 -9.19 -17.62 -13.29
N GLY A 74 -8.25 -17.64 -12.33
CA GLY A 74 -7.25 -18.71 -12.21
C GLY A 74 -7.84 -20.10 -12.02
N VAL A 75 -8.93 -20.21 -11.26
CA VAL A 75 -9.67 -21.46 -11.04
C VAL A 75 -10.32 -22.01 -12.32
N VAL A 76 -10.53 -21.17 -13.35
CA VAL A 76 -10.97 -21.63 -14.69
C VAL A 76 -9.77 -21.92 -15.58
N VAL A 77 -8.77 -21.03 -15.60
CA VAL A 77 -7.65 -21.08 -16.55
C VAL A 77 -6.77 -22.31 -16.33
N ILE A 78 -6.48 -22.67 -15.07
CA ILE A 78 -5.56 -23.78 -14.76
C ILE A 78 -6.19 -25.14 -15.14
N PRO A 79 -7.43 -25.46 -14.74
CA PRO A 79 -8.07 -26.71 -15.13
C PRO A 79 -8.37 -26.78 -16.62
N ALA A 80 -8.69 -25.67 -17.29
CA ALA A 80 -8.92 -25.66 -18.75
C ALA A 80 -7.70 -26.14 -19.58
N ARG A 81 -6.50 -26.17 -18.99
CA ARG A 81 -5.28 -26.70 -19.63
C ARG A 81 -4.99 -28.16 -19.29
N THR A 82 -5.59 -28.72 -18.25
CA THR A 82 -5.15 -29.98 -17.63
C THR A 82 -6.27 -30.99 -17.40
N ALA A 83 -7.52 -30.55 -17.33
CA ALA A 83 -8.69 -31.36 -17.06
C ALA A 83 -9.61 -31.48 -18.29
N SER A 84 -10.21 -32.65 -18.45
CA SER A 84 -11.22 -32.93 -19.49
C SER A 84 -12.64 -32.53 -19.07
N ASP A 85 -12.90 -32.37 -17.77
CA ASP A 85 -14.17 -31.89 -17.21
C ASP A 85 -13.92 -30.59 -16.43
N LEU A 86 -14.69 -29.55 -16.76
CA LEU A 86 -14.60 -28.21 -16.17
C LEU A 86 -15.82 -27.84 -15.33
N THR A 87 -16.73 -28.78 -15.08
CA THR A 87 -17.98 -28.54 -14.34
C THR A 87 -17.74 -27.97 -12.95
N VAL A 88 -16.96 -28.67 -12.10
CA VAL A 88 -16.67 -28.19 -10.74
C VAL A 88 -15.84 -26.89 -10.75
N PRO A 89 -14.73 -26.79 -11.53
CA PRO A 89 -13.97 -25.55 -11.65
C PRO A 89 -14.81 -24.33 -12.05
N THR A 90 -15.68 -24.46 -13.04
CA THR A 90 -16.49 -23.34 -13.55
C THR A 90 -17.54 -22.89 -12.54
N LEU A 91 -18.17 -23.81 -11.81
CA LEU A 91 -19.11 -23.47 -10.73
C LEU A 91 -18.42 -22.77 -9.55
N VAL A 92 -17.26 -23.26 -9.12
CA VAL A 92 -16.47 -22.62 -8.06
C VAL A 92 -16.03 -21.22 -8.47
N ALA A 93 -15.55 -21.09 -9.71
CA ALA A 93 -15.14 -19.80 -10.26
C ALA A 93 -16.32 -18.81 -10.36
N ALA A 94 -17.50 -19.27 -10.78
CA ALA A 94 -18.71 -18.45 -10.83
C ALA A 94 -19.10 -17.95 -9.43
N ALA A 95 -19.05 -18.80 -8.42
CA ALA A 95 -19.34 -18.41 -7.04
C ALA A 95 -18.34 -17.34 -6.54
N LEU A 96 -17.05 -17.55 -6.78
CA LEU A 96 -16.00 -16.59 -6.41
C LEU A 96 -16.18 -15.24 -7.13
N ALA A 97 -16.54 -15.27 -8.42
CA ALA A 97 -16.79 -14.06 -9.20
C ALA A 97 -17.98 -13.24 -8.67
N ILE A 98 -19.06 -13.92 -8.26
CA ILE A 98 -20.22 -13.28 -7.63
C ILE A 98 -19.83 -12.64 -6.30
N VAL A 99 -19.10 -13.37 -5.43
CA VAL A 99 -18.63 -12.83 -4.15
C VAL A 99 -17.74 -11.61 -4.35
N ALA A 100 -16.83 -11.67 -5.33
CA ALA A 100 -15.93 -10.58 -5.67
C ALA A 100 -16.68 -9.33 -6.20
N ALA A 101 -17.80 -9.51 -6.89
CA ALA A 101 -18.65 -8.42 -7.34
C ALA A 101 -19.50 -7.84 -6.19
N ALA A 102 -20.06 -8.70 -5.34
CA ALA A 102 -20.92 -8.31 -4.23
C ALA A 102 -20.21 -7.50 -3.13
N SER A 103 -18.88 -7.60 -3.03
CA SER A 103 -18.08 -6.80 -2.07
C SER A 103 -17.86 -5.35 -2.50
N ARG A 104 -18.02 -5.04 -3.79
CA ARG A 104 -17.68 -3.73 -4.40
C ARG A 104 -18.57 -2.56 -3.98
N PRO A 105 -19.89 -2.72 -3.79
CA PRO A 105 -20.75 -1.63 -3.33
C PRO A 105 -20.31 -1.00 -2.01
N VAL A 106 -19.73 -1.79 -1.09
CA VAL A 106 -19.21 -1.28 0.20
C VAL A 106 -18.01 -0.36 -0.05
N LEU A 107 -17.08 -0.77 -0.91
CA LEU A 107 -15.94 0.06 -1.32
C LEU A 107 -16.40 1.36 -1.98
N TRP A 108 -17.38 1.29 -2.89
CA TRP A 108 -17.91 2.48 -3.57
C TRP A 108 -18.53 3.48 -2.59
N ARG A 109 -19.27 3.00 -1.59
CA ARG A 109 -19.81 3.85 -0.51
C ARG A 109 -18.69 4.50 0.31
N GLN A 110 -17.65 3.74 0.65
CA GLN A 110 -16.52 4.28 1.43
C GLN A 110 -15.75 5.35 0.64
N LEU A 111 -15.45 5.10 -0.63
CA LEU A 111 -14.83 6.07 -1.54
C LEU A 111 -15.71 7.32 -1.74
N ALA A 112 -17.02 7.14 -1.91
CA ALA A 112 -17.95 8.27 -2.06
C ALA A 112 -18.07 9.12 -0.80
N SER A 113 -17.96 8.51 0.38
CA SER A 113 -18.00 9.20 1.68
C SER A 113 -16.66 9.83 2.10
N GLY A 114 -15.61 9.68 1.30
CA GLY A 114 -14.24 10.13 1.65
C GLY A 114 -13.60 9.34 2.80
N ARG A 115 -14.20 8.23 3.23
CA ARG A 115 -13.72 7.39 4.34
C ARG A 115 -12.68 6.35 3.91
N ALA A 116 -12.49 6.18 2.61
CA ALA A 116 -11.43 5.36 2.05
C ALA A 116 -10.66 6.18 1.03
N GLU A 117 -9.33 6.09 1.09
CA GLU A 117 -8.46 6.62 0.06
C GLU A 117 -8.46 5.66 -1.12
N ALA A 118 -8.50 6.21 -2.34
CA ALA A 118 -8.22 5.40 -3.50
C ALA A 118 -6.75 4.94 -3.41
N SER A 119 -6.45 3.70 -3.79
CA SER A 119 -5.08 3.17 -3.83
C SER A 119 -4.67 2.88 -5.28
N GLY A 120 -3.43 3.20 -5.66
CA GLY A 120 -2.86 2.83 -6.95
C GLY A 120 -2.85 1.31 -7.19
N SER A 121 -2.60 0.53 -6.12
CA SER A 121 -2.65 -0.94 -6.18
C SER A 121 -4.04 -1.47 -6.53
N GLN A 122 -5.09 -0.90 -5.92
CA GLN A 122 -6.49 -1.23 -6.24
C GLN A 122 -6.82 -0.91 -7.69
N LEU A 123 -6.35 0.21 -8.23
CA LEU A 123 -6.56 0.56 -9.64
C LEU A 123 -5.96 -0.51 -10.56
N SER A 124 -4.70 -0.89 -10.35
CA SER A 124 -4.02 -1.91 -11.15
C SER A 124 -4.68 -3.28 -11.03
N ILE A 125 -5.01 -3.72 -9.81
CA ILE A 125 -5.67 -5.01 -9.57
C ILE A 125 -7.03 -5.06 -10.27
N ASN A 126 -7.83 -3.99 -10.19
CA ASN A 126 -9.14 -3.96 -10.86
C ASN A 126 -9.02 -3.87 -12.39
N ALA A 127 -8.06 -3.12 -12.92
CA ALA A 127 -7.81 -3.09 -14.36
C ALA A 127 -7.40 -4.46 -14.91
N ILE A 128 -6.50 -5.15 -14.20
CA ILE A 128 -6.10 -6.52 -14.53
C ILE A 128 -7.31 -7.47 -14.40
N SER A 129 -8.12 -7.31 -13.36
CA SER A 129 -9.32 -8.14 -13.12
C SER A 129 -10.33 -8.07 -14.28
N VAL A 130 -10.45 -6.93 -14.97
CA VAL A 130 -11.28 -6.81 -16.19
C VAL A 130 -10.75 -7.71 -17.30
N LEU A 131 -9.44 -7.71 -17.53
CA LEU A 131 -8.80 -8.58 -18.53
C LEU A 131 -8.96 -10.07 -18.18
N PHE A 132 -8.78 -10.42 -16.91
CA PHE A 132 -8.95 -11.80 -16.44
C PHE A 132 -10.40 -12.27 -16.54
N ALA A 133 -11.38 -11.40 -16.27
CA ALA A 133 -12.79 -11.72 -16.48
C ALA A 133 -13.10 -11.97 -17.96
N ALA A 134 -12.60 -11.13 -18.87
CA ALA A 134 -12.75 -11.32 -20.32
C ALA A 134 -12.10 -12.64 -20.78
N PHE A 135 -10.92 -12.95 -20.27
CA PHE A 135 -10.21 -14.18 -20.60
C PHE A 135 -10.94 -15.44 -20.08
N ALA A 136 -11.50 -15.37 -18.86
CA ALA A 136 -12.31 -16.45 -18.31
C ALA A 136 -13.60 -16.68 -19.12
N ILE A 137 -14.28 -15.59 -19.55
CA ILE A 137 -15.45 -15.67 -20.44
C ILE A 137 -15.07 -16.37 -21.75
N LEU A 138 -13.94 -15.99 -22.36
CA LEU A 138 -13.46 -16.60 -23.60
C LEU A 138 -13.21 -18.11 -23.43
N ILE A 139 -12.55 -18.52 -22.35
CA ILE A 139 -12.28 -19.94 -22.08
C ILE A 139 -13.58 -20.72 -21.90
N VAL A 140 -14.51 -20.22 -21.08
CA VAL A 140 -15.79 -20.89 -20.83
C VAL A 140 -16.64 -20.96 -22.10
N ALA A 141 -16.59 -19.93 -22.95
CA ALA A 141 -17.27 -19.94 -24.24
C ALA A 141 -16.69 -21.00 -25.20
N LEU A 142 -15.35 -21.10 -25.28
CA LEU A 142 -14.66 -22.09 -26.12
C LEU A 142 -14.80 -23.52 -25.60
N ARG A 143 -15.02 -23.68 -24.29
CA ARG A 143 -15.16 -24.98 -23.60
C ARG A 143 -16.57 -25.19 -23.07
N SER A 144 -17.58 -24.63 -23.73
CA SER A 144 -18.96 -24.64 -23.25
C SER A 144 -19.55 -26.05 -23.11
N ASN A 145 -19.11 -26.99 -23.95
CA ASN A 145 -19.51 -28.40 -23.89
C ASN A 145 -18.91 -29.15 -22.69
N ASP A 146 -17.78 -28.68 -22.16
CA ASP A 146 -17.06 -29.29 -21.04
C ASP A 146 -17.41 -28.61 -19.70
N ALA A 147 -18.28 -27.59 -19.73
CA ALA A 147 -18.68 -26.78 -18.59
C ALA A 147 -20.13 -27.12 -18.17
N GLY A 148 -20.37 -27.36 -16.88
CA GLY A 148 -21.70 -27.73 -16.40
C GLY A 148 -22.75 -26.61 -16.45
N ALA A 149 -22.33 -25.34 -16.40
CA ALA A 149 -23.25 -24.19 -16.49
C ALA A 149 -22.56 -22.98 -17.16
N PRO A 150 -22.29 -23.04 -18.48
CA PRO A 150 -21.49 -22.03 -19.18
C PRO A 150 -22.16 -20.65 -19.15
N GLY A 151 -23.49 -20.58 -19.35
CA GLY A 151 -24.22 -19.31 -19.31
C GLY A 151 -24.17 -18.61 -17.94
N LEU A 152 -24.31 -19.38 -16.85
CA LEU A 152 -24.21 -18.85 -15.49
C LEU A 152 -22.80 -18.35 -15.20
N THR A 153 -21.78 -19.11 -15.60
CA THR A 153 -20.38 -18.77 -15.37
C THR A 153 -19.98 -17.52 -16.16
N ILE A 154 -20.39 -17.42 -17.43
CA ILE A 154 -20.18 -16.22 -18.26
C ILE A 154 -20.88 -15.01 -17.63
N GLY A 155 -22.12 -15.17 -17.16
CA GLY A 155 -22.86 -14.11 -16.47
C GLY A 155 -22.13 -13.61 -15.22
N ALA A 156 -21.62 -14.53 -14.39
CA ALA A 156 -20.88 -14.20 -13.17
C ALA A 156 -19.60 -13.41 -13.47
N PHE A 157 -18.79 -13.84 -14.44
CA PHE A 157 -17.59 -13.10 -14.85
C PHE A 157 -17.92 -11.76 -15.51
N THR A 158 -19.03 -11.67 -16.24
CA THR A 158 -19.48 -10.40 -16.83
C THR A 158 -19.81 -9.39 -15.72
N VAL A 159 -20.56 -9.80 -14.70
CA VAL A 159 -20.90 -8.96 -13.54
C VAL A 159 -19.63 -8.54 -12.78
N GLN A 160 -18.70 -9.47 -12.55
CA GLN A 160 -17.40 -9.18 -11.92
C GLN A 160 -16.58 -8.16 -12.75
N GLY A 161 -16.51 -8.35 -14.07
CA GLY A 161 -15.79 -7.46 -15.00
C GLY A 161 -16.36 -6.05 -14.97
N ILE A 162 -17.68 -5.91 -15.05
CA ILE A 162 -18.38 -4.61 -14.93
C ILE A 162 -18.08 -3.97 -13.58
N ALA A 163 -18.20 -4.71 -12.47
CA ALA A 163 -17.93 -4.17 -11.14
C ALA A 163 -16.47 -3.69 -10.99
N SER A 164 -15.52 -4.39 -11.60
CA SER A 164 -14.10 -4.00 -11.63
C SER A 164 -13.89 -2.74 -12.46
N ALA A 165 -14.50 -2.64 -13.64
CA ALA A 165 -14.43 -1.47 -14.51
C ALA A 165 -15.06 -0.22 -13.85
N VAL A 166 -16.21 -0.38 -13.20
CA VAL A 166 -16.86 0.68 -12.42
C VAL A 166 -15.95 1.14 -11.28
N THR A 167 -15.28 0.22 -10.59
CA THR A 167 -14.33 0.55 -9.53
C THR A 167 -13.15 1.39 -10.07
N VAL A 168 -12.58 1.02 -11.21
CA VAL A 168 -11.54 1.83 -11.88
C VAL A 168 -12.06 3.22 -12.22
N ALA A 169 -13.26 3.33 -12.81
CA ALA A 169 -13.84 4.62 -13.17
C ALA A 169 -14.07 5.52 -11.94
N ILE A 170 -14.52 4.95 -10.81
CA ILE A 170 -14.70 5.68 -9.55
C ILE A 170 -13.37 6.18 -9.02
N ILE A 171 -12.33 5.33 -8.99
CA ILE A 171 -10.99 5.72 -8.53
C ILE A 171 -10.41 6.83 -9.39
N VAL A 172 -10.47 6.70 -10.72
CA VAL A 172 -9.99 7.72 -11.67
C VAL A 172 -10.75 9.03 -11.50
N ARG A 173 -12.08 8.97 -11.32
CA ARG A 173 -12.92 10.16 -11.10
C ARG A 173 -12.61 10.84 -9.77
N ALA A 174 -12.36 10.09 -8.70
CA ALA A 174 -11.94 10.63 -7.41
C ALA A 174 -10.57 11.33 -7.52
N GLY A 175 -9.59 10.70 -8.18
CA GLY A 175 -8.27 11.29 -8.42
C GLY A 175 -8.30 12.57 -9.27
N ARG A 176 -9.18 12.64 -10.28
CA ARG A 176 -9.35 13.87 -11.10
C ARG A 176 -9.96 15.04 -10.33
N ARG A 177 -10.87 14.78 -9.39
CA ARG A 177 -11.51 15.82 -8.55
C ARG A 177 -10.57 16.43 -7.52
N ALA A 178 -9.53 15.70 -7.10
CA ALA A 178 -8.53 16.17 -6.14
C ALA A 178 -7.52 17.17 -6.73
N GLY A 179 -7.67 17.60 -7.99
CA GLY A 179 -6.81 18.59 -8.62
C GLY A 179 -5.48 18.02 -9.09
N GLY A 180 -5.43 17.56 -10.34
CA GLY A 180 -4.23 17.59 -11.19
C GLY A 180 -2.99 16.76 -10.82
N SER A 181 -2.89 16.14 -9.65
CA SER A 181 -1.77 15.24 -9.32
C SER A 181 -2.19 13.78 -9.54
N SER A 182 -1.61 13.18 -10.57
CA SER A 182 -1.92 11.85 -11.07
C SER A 182 -1.39 10.74 -10.16
N THR A 183 -1.98 10.52 -8.98
CA THR A 183 -2.08 9.20 -8.32
C THR A 183 -2.76 9.33 -6.95
N PRO A 184 -3.67 8.41 -6.60
CA PRO A 184 -4.07 8.20 -5.22
C PRO A 184 -2.89 7.61 -4.43
N ARG A 185 -2.34 8.40 -3.49
CA ARG A 185 -1.09 8.09 -2.79
C ARG A 185 -1.39 7.36 -1.48
N THR A 186 -0.71 6.24 -1.25
CA THR A 186 -0.57 5.70 0.13
C THR A 186 0.06 6.78 1.03
N GLY A 187 -0.15 6.75 2.35
CA GLY A 187 0.41 7.76 3.28
C GLY A 187 1.94 7.98 3.12
N VAL A 188 2.67 6.94 2.70
CA VAL A 188 4.11 7.00 2.40
C VAL A 188 4.40 7.68 1.07
N GLU A 189 3.60 7.43 0.04
CA GLU A 189 3.73 8.12 -1.24
C GLU A 189 3.35 9.60 -1.10
N ALA A 190 2.38 9.90 -0.24
CA ALA A 190 2.00 11.27 0.13
C ALA A 190 3.15 11.97 0.82
N LEU A 191 3.77 11.34 1.82
CA LEU A 191 4.96 11.86 2.51
C LEU A 191 6.15 12.06 1.55
N ARG A 192 6.46 11.05 0.72
CA ARG A 192 7.56 11.14 -0.25
C ARG A 192 7.33 12.25 -1.28
N ALA A 193 6.08 12.44 -1.70
CA ALA A 193 5.75 13.52 -2.63
C ALA A 193 5.75 14.90 -1.97
N ALA A 194 5.30 15.01 -0.71
CA ALA A 194 5.40 16.25 0.05
C ALA A 194 6.86 16.68 0.23
N VAL A 195 7.72 15.75 0.61
CA VAL A 195 9.17 15.98 0.68
C VAL A 195 9.77 16.30 -0.69
N GLY A 196 9.34 15.59 -1.74
CA GLY A 196 9.79 15.85 -3.12
C GLY A 196 9.34 17.20 -3.69
N ALA A 197 8.25 17.78 -3.15
CA ALA A 197 7.75 19.10 -3.52
C ALA A 197 8.50 20.24 -2.81
N LEU A 198 9.29 19.95 -1.77
CA LEU A 198 10.12 20.95 -1.10
C LEU A 198 11.19 21.48 -2.06
N PRO A 199 11.64 22.74 -1.90
CA PRO A 199 12.78 23.26 -2.65
C PRO A 199 14.00 22.36 -2.52
N ALA A 200 14.77 22.17 -3.60
CA ALA A 200 15.93 21.29 -3.61
C ALA A 200 16.94 21.63 -2.50
N ALA A 201 17.15 22.93 -2.23
CA ALA A 201 18.00 23.40 -1.14
C ALA A 201 17.51 22.95 0.24
N ARG A 202 16.19 22.83 0.45
CA ARG A 202 15.61 22.36 1.71
C ARG A 202 15.78 20.86 1.88
N GLN A 203 15.57 20.10 0.80
CA GLN A 203 15.81 18.66 0.78
C GLN A 203 17.28 18.35 1.10
N GLU A 204 18.22 19.11 0.52
CA GLU A 204 19.64 18.89 0.76
C GLU A 204 20.03 19.21 2.21
N ARG A 205 19.57 20.34 2.76
CA ARG A 205 19.76 20.65 4.18
C ARG A 205 19.21 19.56 5.10
N ALA A 206 18.04 19.00 4.78
CA ALA A 206 17.47 17.90 5.55
C ALA A 206 18.33 16.63 5.47
N ARG A 207 18.90 16.31 4.30
CA ARG A 207 19.86 15.19 4.15
C ARG A 207 21.11 15.41 4.98
N GLU A 208 21.71 16.59 4.91
CA GLU A 208 22.93 16.93 5.64
C GLU A 208 22.71 16.89 7.17
N ASP A 209 21.57 17.41 7.63
CA ASP A 209 21.22 17.41 9.05
C ASP A 209 20.97 15.97 9.56
N ILE A 210 20.24 15.14 8.80
CA ILE A 210 20.05 13.72 9.12
C ILE A 210 21.40 12.98 9.11
N ALA A 211 22.25 13.19 8.12
CA ALA A 211 23.57 12.56 8.05
C ALA A 211 24.46 12.97 9.24
N THR A 212 24.35 14.20 9.70
CA THR A 212 25.04 14.69 10.90
C THR A 212 24.46 14.07 12.16
N ALA A 213 23.14 13.95 12.27
CA ALA A 213 22.47 13.27 13.38
C ALA A 213 22.88 11.79 13.49
N LEU A 214 22.98 11.08 12.36
CA LEU A 214 23.42 9.69 12.31
C LEU A 214 24.88 9.54 12.77
N ARG A 215 25.77 10.45 12.36
CA ARG A 215 27.16 10.47 12.85
C ARG A 215 27.23 10.69 14.36
N VAL A 216 26.50 11.66 14.88
CA VAL A 216 26.42 11.91 16.34
C VAL A 216 25.91 10.68 17.09
N ALA A 217 24.92 9.97 16.53
CA ALA A 217 24.39 8.75 17.13
C ALA A 217 25.41 7.60 17.14
N VAL A 218 26.26 7.50 16.11
CA VAL A 218 27.38 6.55 16.06
C VAL A 218 28.46 6.90 17.08
N ASP A 219 28.90 8.15 17.08
CA ASP A 219 29.95 8.65 17.99
C ASP A 219 29.51 8.50 19.47
N GLY A 220 28.21 8.69 19.73
CA GLY A 220 27.61 8.49 21.06
C GLY A 220 27.31 7.03 21.41
N GLY A 221 27.62 6.06 20.54
CA GLY A 221 27.45 4.63 20.80
C GLY A 221 26.00 4.13 20.82
N ILE A 222 25.02 4.95 20.42
CA ILE A 222 23.60 4.56 20.41
C ILE A 222 23.16 3.96 19.06
N LEU A 223 24.01 4.03 18.03
CA LEU A 223 23.81 3.47 16.70
C LEU A 223 25.10 2.82 16.19
N SER A 224 25.02 1.67 15.51
CA SER A 224 26.21 1.07 14.89
C SER A 224 26.57 1.76 13.57
N GLU A 225 27.85 1.77 13.19
CA GLU A 225 28.30 2.29 11.88
C GLU A 225 27.59 1.60 10.71
N SER A 226 27.37 0.28 10.81
CA SER A 226 26.64 -0.48 9.79
C SER A 226 25.18 -0.03 9.65
N ASP A 227 24.51 0.28 10.76
CA ASP A 227 23.13 0.76 10.71
C ASP A 227 23.07 2.18 10.16
N ALA A 228 24.00 3.04 10.57
CA ALA A 228 24.11 4.40 10.06
C ALA A 228 24.28 4.39 8.54
N ALA A 229 25.15 3.55 8.00
CA ALA A 229 25.37 3.43 6.54
C ALA A 229 24.09 3.01 5.78
N ILE A 230 23.27 2.13 6.35
CA ILE A 230 21.99 1.72 5.76
C ILE A 230 20.98 2.85 5.85
N LEU A 231 20.89 3.51 7.01
CA LEU A 231 19.97 4.61 7.27
C LEU A 231 20.28 5.86 6.44
N THR A 232 21.55 6.16 6.14
CA THR A 232 21.93 7.28 5.26
C THR A 232 21.44 7.10 3.83
N ARG A 233 21.25 5.84 3.39
CA ARG A 233 20.70 5.53 2.05
C ARG A 233 19.19 5.53 2.01
N ALA A 234 18.51 5.66 3.16
CA ALA A 234 17.07 5.69 3.20
C ALA A 234 16.55 6.95 2.48
N PRO A 235 15.42 6.85 1.75
CA PRO A 235 14.76 8.02 1.19
C PRO A 235 14.31 8.95 2.33
N LEU A 236 14.35 10.27 2.10
CA LEU A 236 13.81 11.26 3.02
C LEU A 236 12.32 10.97 3.31
N GLY A 237 11.91 11.05 4.58
CA GLY A 237 10.59 10.61 5.04
C GLY A 237 10.46 9.09 5.21
N GLY A 238 11.57 8.35 5.10
CA GLY A 238 11.63 6.89 5.25
C GLY A 238 12.60 6.39 6.32
N LEU A 239 13.22 7.27 7.11
CA LEU A 239 14.23 6.91 8.11
C LEU A 239 13.64 5.97 9.17
N THR A 240 12.45 6.32 9.65
CA THR A 240 11.69 5.55 10.64
C THR A 240 11.38 4.13 10.18
N ARG A 241 11.06 3.95 8.89
CA ARG A 241 10.79 2.63 8.29
C ARG A 241 12.07 1.83 8.07
N ALA A 242 13.13 2.46 7.59
CA ALA A 242 14.41 1.80 7.41
C ALA A 242 14.95 1.27 8.75
N HIS A 243 14.85 2.07 9.81
CA HIS A 243 15.23 1.64 11.16
C HIS A 243 14.37 0.47 11.67
N TRP A 244 13.05 0.49 11.40
CA TRP A 244 12.20 -0.64 11.74
C TRP A 244 12.60 -1.92 11.01
N ALA A 245 12.87 -1.85 9.70
CA ALA A 245 13.28 -3.01 8.92
C ALA A 245 14.57 -3.63 9.50
N LEU A 246 15.54 -2.81 9.90
CA LEU A 246 16.75 -3.24 10.60
C LEU A 246 16.45 -3.93 11.95
N SER A 247 15.46 -3.43 12.69
CA SER A 247 15.05 -4.05 13.96
C SER A 247 14.41 -5.43 13.79
N GLN A 248 13.82 -5.71 12.62
CA GLN A 248 13.18 -7.01 12.33
C GLN A 248 14.18 -8.06 11.86
N THR A 249 15.23 -7.67 11.11
CA THR A 249 16.26 -8.62 10.63
C THR A 249 17.21 -9.10 11.73
N ARG A 250 17.17 -8.48 12.91
CA ARG A 250 17.96 -8.86 14.10
C ARG A 250 17.22 -9.74 15.10
N ARG A 251 15.95 -10.05 14.85
CA ARG A 251 15.16 -11.02 15.61
C ARG A 251 15.25 -12.39 14.96
#